data_AF-A0A538DC94-F1
#
_entry.id   AF-A0A538DC94-F1
#
_cell.length_a   1.000
_cell.length_b   1.000
_cell.length_c   1.000
_cell.angle_alpha   90.00
_cell.angle_beta   90.00
_cell.angle_gamma   90.00
#
_symmetry.space_group_name_H-M   'P 1'
#
loop_
_entity.id
_entity.type
_entity.pdbx_description
1 polymer ?
#
loop_
_entity_poly.entity_id
_entity_poly.type
_entity_poly.pdbx_seq_one_letter_code
_entity_poly.pdbx_strand_id
1 'polypeptide(L)' 'MTHGEYEVLRRVPTHFAVKSGHEIEGVEEIVDYTHRYVVVEKLGVGGLRALKLDPRRRDGDPSDT' A
#
# COMPACT_ATOMS: atom_id res chain seq x y z
N MET A 1 -4.29 13.90 2.06
CA MET A 1 -3.89 12.94 3.10
C MET A 1 -3.00 13.67 4.09
N THR A 2 -3.27 13.56 5.39
CA THR A 2 -2.36 14.03 6.43
C THR A 2 -1.19 13.06 6.59
N HIS A 3 -0.12 13.46 7.28
CA HIS A 3 0.99 12.55 7.55
C HIS A 3 0.54 11.33 8.36
N GLY A 4 -0.31 11.50 9.38
CA GLY A 4 -0.83 10.39 10.18
C GLY A 4 -1.68 9.41 9.37
N GLU A 5 -2.55 9.92 8.48
CA GLU A 5 -3.33 9.08 7.55
C GLU A 5 -2.41 8.26 6.63
N TYR A 6 -1.35 8.89 6.12
CA TYR A 6 -0.34 8.21 5.32
C TYR A 6 0.36 7.10 6.10
N GLU A 7 0.78 7.39 7.33
CA GLU A 7 1.44 6.40 8.19
C GLU A 7 0.54 5.22 8.55
N VAL A 8 -0.76 5.42 8.72
CA VAL A 8 -1.74 4.33 8.93
C VAL A 8 -1.87 3.49 7.66
N LEU A 9 -2.04 4.14 6.50
CA LEU A 9 -2.20 3.45 5.22
C LEU A 9 -0.99 2.55 4.91
N ARG A 10 0.24 3.06 5.08
CA ARG A 10 1.47 2.32 4.79
C ARG A 10 1.85 1.26 5.84
N ARG A 11 0.97 0.95 6.80
CA ARG A 11 1.09 -0.25 7.66
C ARG A 11 0.80 -1.53 6.89
N VAL A 12 -0.04 -1.45 5.86
CA VAL A 12 -0.25 -2.55 4.92
C VAL A 12 0.55 -2.21 3.67
N PRO A 13 1.66 -2.92 3.39
CA PRO A 13 2.58 -2.55 2.31
C PRO A 13 1.94 -2.64 0.92
N THR A 14 0.85 -3.38 0.76
CA THR A 14 0.08 -3.47 -0.48
C THR A 14 -0.97 -2.38 -0.65
N HIS A 15 -1.23 -1.55 0.37
CA HIS A 15 -2.22 -0.47 0.30
C HIS A 15 -1.64 0.84 -0.24
N PHE A 16 -2.35 1.45 -1.18
CA PHE A 16 -2.00 2.73 -1.79
C PHE A 16 -3.21 3.64 -1.89
N ALA A 17 -3.02 4.94 -1.67
CA ALA A 17 -4.04 5.94 -1.95
C ALA A 17 -3.95 6.37 -3.41
N VAL A 18 -5.06 6.29 -4.14
CA VAL A 18 -5.22 6.75 -5.52
C VAL A 18 -6.34 7.78 -5.61
N LYS A 19 -6.28 8.65 -6.62
CA LYS A 19 -7.39 9.57 -6.90
C LYS A 19 -8.56 8.74 -7.44
N SER A 20 -9.79 9.03 -6.99
CA SER A 20 -10.99 8.36 -7.50
C SER A 20 -11.06 8.41 -9.03
N GLY A 21 -11.41 7.27 -9.64
CA GLY A 21 -11.39 7.05 -11.09
C GLY A 21 -10.00 6.69 -11.66
N HIS A 22 -8.98 6.50 -10.81
CA HIS A 22 -7.66 6.01 -11.23
C HIS A 22 -7.38 4.59 -10.74
N GLU A 23 -8.35 3.94 -10.10
CA GLU A 23 -8.32 2.51 -9.88
C GLU A 23 -8.33 1.73 -11.20
N ILE A 24 -7.59 0.64 -11.27
CA ILE A 24 -7.45 -0.22 -12.45
C ILE A 24 -7.96 -1.61 -12.11
N GLU A 25 -9.12 -1.97 -12.66
CA GLU A 25 -9.70 -3.30 -12.49
C GLU A 25 -8.73 -4.42 -12.90
N GLY A 26 -8.70 -5.50 -12.11
CA GLY A 26 -7.90 -6.69 -12.37
C GLY A 26 -6.42 -6.60 -11.96
N VAL A 27 -5.92 -5.43 -11.55
CA VAL A 27 -4.57 -5.29 -10.95
C VAL A 27 -4.59 -4.77 -9.52
N GLU A 28 -5.72 -4.23 -9.08
CA GLU A 28 -5.96 -3.81 -7.71
C GLU A 28 -7.41 -3.97 -7.30
N GLU A 29 -7.63 -4.07 -5.99
CA GLU A 29 -8.95 -4.13 -5.37
C GLU A 29 -9.15 -2.92 -4.47
N ILE A 30 -10.34 -2.36 -4.47
CA ILE A 30 -10.66 -1.21 -3.64
C ILE A 30 -11.02 -1.70 -2.24
N VAL A 31 -10.28 -1.24 -1.25
CA VAL A 31 -10.42 -1.69 0.15
C VAL A 31 -10.99 -0.61 1.07
N ASP A 32 -10.92 0.67 0.66
CA ASP A 32 -11.59 1.77 1.35
C ASP A 32 -11.89 2.94 0.41
N TYR A 33 -12.93 3.69 0.73
CA TYR A 33 -13.36 4.89 0.01
C TYR A 33 -13.45 6.08 0.94
N THR A 34 -12.77 7.16 0.57
CA THR A 34 -12.89 8.45 1.25
C THR A 34 -13.39 9.52 0.28
N HIS A 35 -13.82 10.65 0.83
CA HIS A 35 -14.21 11.82 0.02
C HIS A 35 -13.05 12.48 -0.76
N ARG A 36 -11.77 12.10 -0.50
CA ARG A 36 -10.58 12.72 -1.12
C ARG A 36 -9.77 11.77 -2.00
N TYR A 37 -9.83 10.46 -1.72
CA TYR A 37 -9.05 9.42 -2.37
C TYR A 37 -9.68 8.04 -2.12
N VAL A 38 -9.27 7.08 -2.91
CA VAL A 38 -9.61 5.66 -2.78
C VAL A 38 -8.37 4.93 -2.27
N VAL A 39 -8.54 3.98 -1.35
CA VAL A 39 -7.46 3.08 -0.96
C VAL A 39 -7.62 1.79 -1.74
N VAL A 40 -6.56 1.40 -2.44
CA VAL A 40 -6.49 0.17 -3.22
C VAL A 40 -5.44 -0.76 -2.64
N GLU A 41 -5.72 -2.05 -2.70
CA GLU A 41 -4.75 -3.12 -2.50
C GLU A 41 -4.17 -3.57 -3.85
N LYS A 42 -2.85 -3.49 -4.01
CA LYS A 42 -2.16 -3.97 -5.20
C LYS A 42 -2.13 -5.50 -5.22
N LEU A 43 -2.57 -6.09 -6.32
CA LEU A 43 -2.59 -7.53 -6.53
C LEU A 43 -1.38 -8.01 -7.35
N GLY A 44 -1.25 -9.34 -7.45
CA GLY A 44 -0.28 -10.00 -8.33
C GLY A 44 1.16 -9.51 -8.15
N VAL A 45 1.84 -9.26 -9.28
CA VAL A 45 3.25 -8.81 -9.28
C VAL A 45 3.42 -7.48 -8.54
N GLY A 46 2.44 -6.58 -8.62
CA GLY A 46 2.47 -5.30 -7.92
C GLY A 46 2.49 -5.46 -6.40
N GLY A 47 1.60 -6.30 -5.87
CA GLY A 47 1.55 -6.62 -4.44
C GLY A 47 2.82 -7.30 -3.95
N LEU A 48 3.33 -8.29 -4.69
CA LEU A 48 4.58 -8.99 -4.35
C LEU A 48 5.78 -8.04 -4.31
N ARG A 49 5.87 -7.09 -5.25
CA ARG A 49 6.92 -6.06 -5.23
C ARG A 49 6.79 -5.14 -4.02
N ALA A 50 5.58 -4.69 -3.72
CA ALA A 50 5.33 -3.82 -2.57
C ALA A 50 5.71 -4.50 -1.24
N LEU A 51 5.37 -5.78 -1.08
CA LEU A 51 5.78 -6.60 0.07
C LEU A 51 7.29 -6.78 0.19
N LYS A 52 8.01 -7.00 -0.92
CA LYS A 52 9.46 -7.21 -0.93
C LYS A 52 10.25 -5.93 -0.67
N LEU A 53 9.71 -4.80 -1.10
CA LEU A 53 10.36 -3.50 -1.03
C LEU A 53 9.92 -2.67 0.18
N ASP A 54 9.03 -3.20 1.03
CA ASP A 54 8.61 -2.52 2.24
C ASP A 54 9.82 -2.25 3.15
N PRO A 55 10.21 -0.98 3.36
CA PRO A 55 11.36 -0.65 4.20
C PRO A 55 11.13 -1.08 5.65
N ARG A 56 9.89 -1.20 6.11
CA ARG A 56 9.57 -1.59 7.50
C ARG A 56 9.86 -3.05 7.82
N ARG A 57 10.04 -3.88 6.79
CA ARG A 57 10.50 -5.26 6.97
C ARG A 57 12.01 -5.35 7.15
N ARG A 58 12.75 -4.30 6.75
CA ARG A 58 14.22 -4.29 6.81
C ARG A 58 14.75 -3.74 8.13
N ASP A 59 13.97 -2.92 8.84
CA ASP A 59 14.39 -2.30 10.11
C ASP A 59 14.18 -3.23 11.33
N GLY A 60 13.98 -4.53 11.13
CA GLY A 60 13.66 -5.50 12.18
C GLY A 60 14.48 -6.79 12.24
N ASP A 61 15.53 -6.94 11.42
CA ASP A 61 16.35 -8.17 11.41
C ASP A 61 17.84 -7.86 11.65
N PRO A 62 18.36 -8.05 12.88
CA PRO A 62 19.80 -7.99 13.15
C PRO A 62 20.53 -9.31 12.85
N SER A 63 19.93 -10.27 12.13
CA SER A 63 20.57 -11.55 11.80
C SER A 63 20.75 -11.75 10.29
N ASP A 64 21.68 -10.99 9.72
CA ASP A 64 22.44 -11.43 8.53
C ASP A 64 23.94 -11.18 8.80
N THR A 65 24.52 -12.00 9.67
CA THR A 65 25.97 -12.17 9.90
C THR A 65 26.26 -13.65 10.08
#